data_AF-A0A2V9WFW6-F1
#
_entry.id   AF-A0A2V9WFW6-F1
#
_cell.length_a   1.000
_cell.length_b   1.000
_cell.length_c   1.000
_cell.angle_alpha   90.00
_cell.angle_beta   90.00
_cell.angle_gamma   90.00
#
_symmetry.space_group_name_H-M   'P 1'
#
loop_
_entity.id
_entity.type
_entity.pdbx_description
1 polymer ?
#
loop_
_entity_poly.entity_id
_entity_poly.type
_entity_poly.pdbx_seq_one_letter_code
_entity_poly.pdbx_strand_id
1 'polypeptide(L)' 'MDWRQLWEIMSAPDNVPIVGLIPLLIFYIYLAWKQAKANDNLVAELETSPAMAKTHHRKTWPLRPGWQ' A
#
# COMPACT_ATOMS: atom_id res chain seq x y z
N MET A 1 -6.46 -9.28 30.02
CA MET A 1 -7.14 -9.77 28.82
C MET A 1 -6.66 -11.20 28.59
N ASP A 2 -7.53 -12.19 28.72
CA ASP A 2 -7.18 -13.59 28.50
C ASP A 2 -7.28 -13.96 27.00
N TRP A 3 -6.55 -14.99 26.56
CA TRP A 3 -6.59 -15.48 25.18
C TRP A 3 -7.98 -15.93 24.76
N ARG A 4 -8.72 -16.58 25.68
CA ARG A 4 -10.12 -16.94 25.47
C ARG A 4 -11.00 -15.72 25.27
N GLN A 5 -10.79 -14.67 26.06
CA GLN A 5 -11.56 -13.43 25.95
C GLN A 5 -11.30 -12.72 24.61
N LEU A 6 -10.04 -12.70 24.14
CA LEU A 6 -9.72 -12.20 22.80
C LEU A 6 -10.39 -13.02 21.71
N TRP A 7 -10.38 -14.35 21.84
CA TRP A 7 -11.07 -15.24 20.91
C TRP A 7 -12.58 -15.00 20.86
N GLU A 8 -13.24 -14.87 22.02
CA GLU A 8 -14.67 -14.58 22.13
C GLU A 8 -15.02 -13.23 21.48
N ILE A 9 -14.19 -12.20 21.67
CA ILE A 9 -14.38 -10.88 21.04
C ILE A 9 -14.20 -10.98 19.52
N MET A 10 -13.11 -11.58 19.04
CA MET A 10 -12.81 -11.65 17.60
C MET A 10 -13.79 -12.53 16.84
N SER A 11 -14.34 -13.57 17.48
CA SER A 11 -15.28 -14.53 16.88
C SER A 11 -16.75 -14.10 16.99
N ALA A 12 -17.04 -12.97 17.66
CA ALA A 12 -18.38 -12.41 17.70
C ALA A 12 -18.90 -12.15 16.27
N PRO A 13 -20.14 -12.53 15.92
CA PRO A 13 -20.64 -12.49 14.54
C PRO A 13 -20.49 -11.15 13.82
N ASP A 14 -20.59 -10.04 14.56
CA ASP A 14 -20.43 -8.66 14.10
C ASP A 14 -18.96 -8.25 13.89
N ASN A 15 -18.01 -8.92 14.55
CA ASN A 15 -16.57 -8.64 14.42
C ASN A 15 -15.88 -9.50 13.36
N VAL A 16 -16.44 -10.66 12.99
CA VAL A 16 -15.85 -11.55 11.99
C VAL A 16 -15.52 -10.83 10.67
N PRO A 17 -16.38 -9.93 10.12
CA PRO A 17 -16.04 -9.20 8.90
C PRO A 17 -14.78 -8.34 9.03
N ILE A 18 -14.64 -7.54 10.09
CA ILE A 18 -13.49 -6.66 10.27
C ILE A 18 -12.20 -7.44 10.53
N VAL A 19 -12.28 -8.53 11.31
CA VAL A 19 -11.15 -9.43 11.55
C VAL A 19 -10.69 -10.07 10.23
N GLY A 20 -11.64 -10.50 9.39
CA GLY A 20 -11.36 -11.04 8.07
C GLY A 20 -10.69 -10.04 7.11
N LEU A 21 -10.86 -8.73 7.32
CA LEU A 21 -10.21 -7.69 6.52
C LEU A 21 -8.78 -7.37 6.96
N ILE A 22 -8.33 -7.79 8.14
CA ILE A 22 -6.97 -7.51 8.65
C ILE A 22 -5.86 -7.96 7.67
N PRO A 23 -5.91 -9.17 7.06
CA PRO A 23 -4.92 -9.56 6.06
C PRO A 23 -4.87 -8.64 4.84
N LEU A 24 -6.03 -8.16 4.37
CA LEU A 24 -6.11 -7.21 3.26
C LEU A 24 -5.52 -5.85 3.66
N LEU A 25 -5.82 -5.38 4.87
CA LEU A 25 -5.25 -4.13 5.40
C LEU A 25 -3.72 -4.21 5.43
N ILE A 26 -3.16 -5.29 5.99
CA ILE A 26 -1.71 -5.51 6.04
C ILE A 26 -1.11 -5.53 4.61
N PHE A 27 -1.77 -6.24 3.69
CA PHE A 27 -1.34 -6.30 2.29
C PHE A 27 -1.28 -4.92 1.64
N TYR A 28 -2.31 -4.09 1.79
CA TYR A 28 -2.35 -2.76 1.20
C TYR A 28 -1.39 -1.78 1.87
N ILE A 29 -1.16 -1.89 3.18
CA ILE A 29 -0.12 -1.12 3.88
C ILE A 29 1.26 -1.45 3.30
N TYR A 30 1.58 -2.74 3.16
CA TYR A 30 2.83 -3.17 2.54
C TYR A 30 2.97 -2.66 1.10
N LEU A 31 1.91 -2.80 0.30
CA LEU A 31 1.91 -2.34 -1.10
C LEU A 31 2.16 -0.83 -1.20
N ALA A 32 1.46 -0.05 -0.37
CA ALA A 32 1.60 1.40 -0.32
C ALA A 32 3.03 1.82 0.04
N TRP A 33 3.62 1.20 1.07
CA TRP A 33 4.99 1.51 1.47
C TRP A 33 6.01 1.12 0.39
N LYS A 34 5.86 -0.08 -0.18
CA LYS A 34 6.71 -0.54 -1.30
C LYS A 34 6.70 0.45 -2.46
N GLN A 35 5.52 0.96 -2.82
CA GLN A 35 5.37 1.92 -3.91
C GLN A 35 5.92 3.30 -3.54
N ALA A 36 5.70 3.78 -2.31
CA ALA A 36 6.24 5.05 -1.82
C ALA A 36 7.77 5.08 -1.92
N LYS A 37 8.44 4.05 -1.37
CA LYS A 37 9.90 3.94 -1.43
C LYS A 37 10.44 3.92 -2.87
N ALA A 38 9.76 3.19 -3.76
CA ALA A 38 10.18 3.11 -5.15
C ALA A 38 9.99 4.46 -5.88
N ASN A 39 8.93 5.21 -5.55
CA ASN A 39 8.71 6.56 -6.07
C ASN A 39 9.77 7.55 -5.55
N ASP A 40 10.13 7.49 -4.27
CA ASP A 40 11.17 8.36 -3.69
C ASP A 40 12.51 8.15 -4.38
N ASN A 41 12.90 6.89 -4.62
CA ASN A 41 14.11 6.56 -5.37
C ASN A 41 14.08 7.12 -6.81
N LEU A 42 12.92 6.99 -7.49
CA LEU A 42 12.75 7.53 -8.85
C LEU A 42 12.86 9.06 -8.85
N VAL A 43 12.27 9.73 -7.86
CA VAL A 43 12.38 11.19 -7.75
C VAL A 43 13.84 11.61 -7.57
N ALA A 44 14.58 10.95 -6.68
CA ALA A 44 16.00 11.21 -6.48
C ALA A 44 16.83 11.01 -7.77
N GLU A 45 16.54 9.95 -8.54
CA GLU A 45 17.19 9.74 -9.84
C GLU A 45 16.88 10.86 -10.84
N LEU A 46 15.61 11.26 -10.95
CA LEU A 46 15.18 12.31 -11.87
C LEU A 46 15.77 13.68 -11.51
N GLU A 47 15.97 13.97 -10.23
CA GLU A 47 16.64 15.20 -9.78
C GLU A 47 18.09 15.29 -10.26
N THR A 48 18.77 14.15 -10.38
CA THR A 48 20.15 14.09 -10.89
C THR A 48 20.24 14.10 -12.43
N SER A 49 19.12 13.90 -13.14
CA SER A 49 19.10 13.80 -14.61
C SER A 49 18.00 14.69 -15.23
N PRO A 50 18.34 15.95 -15.57
CA PRO A 50 17.38 16.91 -16.14
C PRO A 50 16.77 16.49 -17.48
N ALA A 51 17.46 15.63 -18.24
CA ALA A 51 16.94 15.08 -19.49
C ALA A 51 15.83 14.05 -19.24
N MET A 52 16.03 13.16 -18.26
CA MET A 52 15.05 12.14 -17.87
C MET A 52 13.83 12.75 -17.16
N ALA A 53 14.03 13.80 -16.35
CA ALA A 53 12.96 14.49 -15.64
C ALA A 53 11.88 15.09 -16.55
N LYS A 54 12.22 15.44 -17.80
CA LYS A 54 11.28 16.02 -18.77
C LYS A 54 10.35 14.98 -19.41
N THR A 55 10.77 13.72 -19.43
CA THR A 55 10.06 12.64 -20.16
C THR A 55 9.46 11.60 -19.23
N HIS A 56 10.01 11.41 -18.02
CA HIS A 56 9.53 10.42 -17.06
C HIS A 56 8.46 10.97 -16.11
N HIS A 57 7.43 10.16 -15.86
CA HIS A 57 6.46 10.40 -14.80
C HIS A 57 7.09 10.12 -13.42
N ARG A 58 6.76 10.93 -12.40
CA ARG A 58 7.22 10.77 -11.00
C ARG A 58 6.46 9.68 -10.23
N LYS A 59 6.11 8.59 -10.91
CA LYS A 59 5.46 7.41 -10.33
C LYS A 59 6.00 6.17 -11.02
N THR A 60 6.34 5.16 -10.23
CA THR A 60 6.89 3.89 -10.72
C THR A 60 5.89 3.05 -11.52
N TRP A 61 4.60 3.26 -11.29
CA TRP A 61 3.56 2.57 -12.04
C TRP A 61 3.10 3.43 -13.21
N PRO A 62 3.11 2.89 -14.45
CA PRO A 62 2.62 3.61 -15.61
C PRO A 62 1.11 3.83 -15.48
N LEU A 63 0.64 4.98 -15.94
CA LEU A 63 -0.79 5.19 -16.14
C LEU A 63 -1.29 4.16 -17.17
N ARG A 64 -2.20 3.29 -16.76
CA ARG A 64 -2.84 2.32 -17.66
C ARG A 64 -3.97 3.03 -18.42
N PRO A 65 -4.10 2.85 -19.75
CA PRO A 65 -5.29 3.30 -20.47
C PRO A 65 -6.56 2.76 -19.81
N GLY A 66 -7.53 3.64 -19.52
CA GLY A 66 -8.80 3.27 -18.88
C GLY A 66 -8.89 3.49 -17.36
N TRP A 67 -7.85 4.04 -16.71
CA TRP A 67 -7.88 4.42 -15.28
C TRP A 67 -8.26 5.91 -15.07
N GLN A 68 -9.09 6.49 -15.95
CA GLN A 68 -9.54 7.88 -15.83
C GLN A 68 -10.67 8.03 -14.80
#